data_AF-A0A1N6YL70-F1
#
_entry.id   AF-A0A1N6YL70-F1
#
_cell.length_a   1.000
_cell.length_b   1.000
_cell.length_c   1.000
_cell.angle_alpha   90.00
_cell.angle_beta   90.00
_cell.angle_gamma   90.00
#
_symmetry.space_group_name_H-M   'P 1'
#
loop_
_entity.id
_entity.type
_entity.pdbx_description
1 polymer ?
#
loop_
_entity_poly.entity_id
_entity_poly.type
_entity_poly.pdbx_seq_one_letter_code
_entity_poly.pdbx_strand_id
1 'polypeptide(L)'
;MKKIFTGAVLLLLCFGSGEAVAQGGMLNKLKQKANNIAEKALDKTIEDKTGIGNGSTNNSSATAGNTSSGRARNKGGEGLISTPPDVNAFLGDADKAFKAGTYGEARYAVQQAMLGVELQIGQKILKSLPESISGLNKDESVEQVASSGWGWAGLTIMRQYTDNSEKELRVMVANNSVMLSAVNMYLANGGYTQTSGEQQNWKQTRVKGHRAVIEYDDASGYKLTVPMGQSSLLVYEGVNFKNEQEMMTAANAVDIDGIKKMLGEK
;
A
#
# COMPACT_ATOMS: atom_id res chain seq x y z
N MET A 1 53.22 -1.54 -29.07
CA MET A 1 53.02 -1.88 -27.64
C MET A 1 51.58 -2.37 -27.47
N LYS A 2 51.40 -3.66 -27.14
CA LYS A 2 50.11 -4.36 -26.97
C LYS A 2 49.79 -4.51 -25.48
N LYS A 3 48.53 -4.28 -25.08
CA LYS A 3 47.82 -4.91 -23.93
C LYS A 3 46.32 -4.78 -24.24
N ILE A 4 45.63 -5.73 -24.88
CA ILE A 4 44.97 -6.93 -24.33
C ILE A 4 44.39 -6.72 -22.93
N PHE A 5 43.07 -6.58 -22.84
CA PHE A 5 42.29 -6.94 -21.66
C PHE A 5 41.17 -7.89 -22.07
N THR A 6 41.30 -9.11 -21.60
CA THR A 6 40.38 -10.24 -21.68
C THR A 6 39.27 -10.03 -20.65
N GLY A 7 38.02 -10.22 -21.03
CA GLY A 7 36.88 -10.23 -20.11
C GLY A 7 35.78 -11.12 -20.67
N ALA A 8 35.77 -12.37 -20.23
CA ALA A 8 34.89 -13.43 -20.70
C ALA A 8 33.43 -13.18 -20.27
N VAL A 9 32.52 -13.21 -21.25
CA VAL A 9 31.09 -13.41 -21.06
C VAL A 9 30.85 -14.92 -21.08
N LEU A 10 30.42 -15.50 -19.97
CA LEU A 10 29.87 -16.84 -19.93
C LEU A 10 28.60 -16.82 -19.06
N LEU A 11 27.45 -16.67 -19.72
CA LEU A 11 26.14 -16.87 -19.11
C LEU A 11 25.64 -18.23 -19.62
N LEU A 12 25.65 -19.25 -18.76
CA LEU A 12 25.19 -20.59 -19.08
C LEU A 12 24.07 -20.98 -18.12
N LEU A 13 22.89 -21.13 -18.71
CA LEU A 13 21.67 -21.73 -18.17
C LEU A 13 21.93 -23.14 -17.64
N CYS A 14 21.42 -23.45 -16.44
CA CYS A 14 21.00 -24.80 -16.07
C CYS A 14 19.79 -24.70 -15.11
N PHE A 15 18.61 -25.08 -15.61
CA PHE A 15 17.48 -25.55 -14.82
C PHE A 15 17.58 -27.08 -14.71
N GLY A 16 17.35 -27.64 -13.52
CA GLY A 16 17.20 -29.08 -13.36
C GLY A 16 17.21 -29.56 -11.90
N SER A 17 15.99 -29.76 -11.36
CA SER A 17 15.54 -30.77 -10.37
C SER A 17 16.35 -31.07 -9.09
N GLY A 18 15.67 -31.00 -7.94
CA GLY A 18 15.98 -31.86 -6.78
C GLY A 18 16.04 -31.14 -5.43
N GLU A 19 14.95 -31.26 -4.68
CA GLU A 19 14.85 -31.35 -3.21
C GLU A 19 15.35 -30.20 -2.31
N ALA A 20 14.45 -29.83 -1.40
CA ALA A 20 14.64 -28.87 -0.33
C ALA A 20 15.75 -29.29 0.65
N VAL A 21 16.50 -28.31 1.18
CA VAL A 21 16.76 -28.09 2.62
C VAL A 21 17.82 -26.98 2.78
N ALA A 22 17.49 -25.99 3.62
CA ALA A 22 18.38 -25.04 4.30
C ALA A 22 19.20 -24.02 3.49
N GLN A 23 18.56 -22.94 3.02
CA GLN A 23 19.24 -21.69 2.63
C GLN A 23 18.71 -20.45 3.40
N GLY A 24 18.50 -20.56 4.71
CA GLY A 24 18.20 -19.42 5.58
C GLY A 24 19.43 -18.70 6.14
N GLY A 25 20.58 -19.39 6.26
CA GLY A 25 21.77 -18.86 6.95
C GLY A 25 22.78 -18.13 6.06
N MET A 26 22.92 -18.54 4.80
CA MET A 26 23.95 -18.00 3.90
C MET A 26 23.53 -16.65 3.30
N LEU A 27 22.23 -16.46 3.05
CA LEU A 27 21.68 -15.20 2.53
C LEU A 27 21.77 -14.06 3.56
N ASN A 28 21.58 -14.36 4.85
CA ASN A 28 21.80 -13.39 5.93
C ASN A 28 23.28 -13.03 6.10
N LYS A 29 24.20 -13.99 5.91
CA LYS A 29 25.64 -13.70 5.89
C LYS A 29 26.07 -12.88 4.66
N LEU A 30 25.43 -13.10 3.51
CA LEU A 30 25.71 -12.33 2.29
C LEU A 30 25.15 -10.90 2.40
N LYS A 31 23.94 -10.73 2.93
CA LYS A 31 23.36 -9.41 3.26
C LYS A 31 24.19 -8.67 4.30
N GLN A 32 24.67 -9.34 5.35
CA GLN A 32 25.56 -8.73 6.34
C GLN A 32 26.91 -8.33 5.73
N LYS A 33 27.50 -9.16 4.85
CA LYS A 33 28.74 -8.79 4.16
C LYS A 33 28.53 -7.64 3.18
N ALA A 34 27.42 -7.61 2.44
CA ALA A 34 27.09 -6.54 1.52
C ALA A 34 26.84 -5.21 2.27
N ASN A 35 26.10 -5.24 3.38
CA ASN A 35 25.88 -4.06 4.22
C ASN A 35 27.19 -3.57 4.87
N ASN A 36 28.04 -4.46 5.37
CA ASN A 36 29.35 -4.09 5.93
C ASN A 36 30.31 -3.52 4.88
N ILE A 37 30.21 -3.93 3.62
CA ILE A 37 31.01 -3.37 2.52
C ILE A 37 30.45 -2.01 2.09
N ALA A 38 29.13 -1.85 2.07
CA ALA A 38 28.47 -0.59 1.79
C ALA A 38 28.77 0.46 2.88
N GLU A 39 28.69 0.08 4.16
CA GLU A 39 29.09 0.93 5.29
C GLU A 39 30.57 1.29 5.24
N LYS A 40 31.47 0.33 4.99
CA LYS A 40 32.91 0.63 4.86
C LYS A 40 33.24 1.53 3.67
N ALA A 41 32.50 1.43 2.56
CA ALA A 41 32.66 2.31 1.41
C ALA A 41 32.11 3.71 1.69
N LEU A 42 31.01 3.81 2.45
CA LEU A 42 30.46 5.07 2.91
C LEU A 42 31.39 5.76 3.90
N ASP A 43 31.91 5.03 4.90
CA ASP A 43 32.83 5.54 5.92
C ASP A 43 34.14 6.02 5.29
N LYS A 44 34.71 5.29 4.31
CA LYS A 44 35.90 5.77 3.58
C LYS A 44 35.64 7.07 2.82
N THR A 45 34.46 7.22 2.23
CA THR A 45 34.07 8.42 1.47
C THR A 45 33.77 9.61 2.40
N ILE A 46 33.37 9.33 3.64
CA ILE A 46 33.12 10.31 4.69
C ILE A 46 34.45 10.73 5.34
N GLU A 47 35.36 9.80 5.66
CA GLU A 47 36.70 10.08 6.19
C GLU A 47 37.51 11.00 5.26
N ASP A 48 37.52 10.74 3.95
CA ASP A 48 38.23 11.56 2.96
C ASP A 48 37.65 12.99 2.83
N LYS A 49 36.42 13.23 3.31
CA LYS A 49 35.74 14.54 3.25
C LYS A 49 35.64 15.27 4.58
N THR A 50 35.76 14.58 5.73
CA THR A 50 35.53 15.22 7.04
C THR A 50 36.65 15.05 8.06
N GLY A 51 37.73 14.31 7.78
CA GLY A 51 38.94 14.33 8.62
C GLY A 51 38.75 13.89 10.08
N ILE A 52 37.80 12.99 10.38
CA ILE A 52 37.59 12.44 11.72
C ILE A 52 37.70 10.91 11.61
N GLY A 53 38.88 10.38 11.94
CA GLY A 53 39.07 8.94 12.11
C GLY A 53 38.58 8.50 13.48
N ASN A 54 37.96 7.31 13.57
CA ASN A 54 37.59 6.72 14.85
C ASN A 54 38.33 5.40 15.11
N GLY A 55 39.00 5.36 16.24
CA GLY A 55 39.70 4.19 16.76
C GLY A 55 38.74 3.07 17.16
N SER A 56 39.17 1.85 16.85
CA SER A 56 38.71 0.61 17.46
C SER A 56 38.61 0.73 18.99
N THR A 57 37.66 0.03 19.63
CA THR A 57 37.94 -1.04 20.63
C THR A 57 36.66 -1.72 21.13
N ASN A 58 36.81 -3.02 21.39
CA ASN A 58 35.87 -4.00 21.94
C ASN A 58 35.22 -3.66 23.29
N ASN A 59 33.99 -4.19 23.40
CA ASN A 59 33.25 -4.77 24.52
C ASN A 59 33.84 -4.66 25.96
N SER A 60 33.07 -4.06 26.87
CA SER A 60 33.08 -4.31 28.32
C SER A 60 31.80 -3.77 28.97
N SER A 61 31.15 -4.61 29.76
CA SER A 61 29.99 -4.32 30.59
C SER A 61 30.27 -3.24 31.65
N ALA A 62 29.47 -2.17 31.68
CA ALA A 62 29.08 -1.45 32.90
C ALA A 62 28.11 -0.30 32.55
N THR A 63 27.05 -0.18 33.35
CA THR A 63 26.36 1.05 33.77
C THR A 63 25.98 2.06 32.68
N ALA A 64 24.66 2.22 32.46
CA ALA A 64 24.05 3.24 31.63
C ALA A 64 24.40 4.66 32.09
N GLY A 65 25.60 5.11 31.71
CA GLY A 65 26.05 6.48 31.73
C GLY A 65 25.54 7.20 30.49
N ASN A 66 24.77 8.25 30.73
CA ASN A 66 24.13 9.11 29.76
C ASN A 66 25.19 9.88 28.93
N THR A 67 25.70 9.28 27.85
CA THR A 67 26.54 10.00 26.87
C THR A 67 25.64 10.56 25.78
N SER A 68 25.12 11.78 26.03
CA SER A 68 24.33 12.53 25.06
C SER A 68 25.21 12.93 23.86
N SER A 69 25.04 12.25 22.73
CA SER A 69 25.45 12.81 21.45
C SER A 69 24.68 14.12 21.25
N GLY A 70 25.40 15.23 21.07
CA GLY A 70 24.92 16.62 21.14
C GLY A 70 23.96 17.07 20.04
N ARG A 71 23.00 16.23 19.63
CA ARG A 71 21.90 16.63 18.75
C ARG A 71 20.75 17.19 19.58
N ALA A 72 20.36 18.42 19.27
CA ALA A 72 19.18 19.04 19.87
C ALA A 72 17.96 18.13 19.65
N ARG A 73 17.20 17.88 20.73
CA ARG A 73 15.92 17.17 20.64
C ARG A 73 14.83 18.18 20.30
N ASN A 74 13.90 17.79 19.44
CA ASN A 74 12.75 18.61 19.17
C ASN A 74 11.93 18.80 20.47
N LYS A 75 11.56 20.05 20.76
CA LYS A 75 10.77 20.43 21.95
C LYS A 75 9.43 21.08 21.58
N GLY A 76 9.08 21.13 20.29
CA GLY A 76 7.83 21.73 19.83
C GLY A 76 7.65 21.68 18.31
N GLY A 77 6.65 22.39 17.81
CA GLY A 77 6.28 22.42 16.40
C GLY A 77 4.81 22.06 16.22
N GLU A 78 4.14 22.75 15.31
CA GLU A 78 2.69 22.62 15.06
C GLU A 78 2.33 21.40 14.21
N GLY A 79 3.31 20.54 13.93
CA GLY A 79 3.16 19.41 13.02
C GLY A 79 3.15 19.85 11.56
N LEU A 80 2.52 19.04 10.71
CA LEU A 80 2.38 19.31 9.27
C LEU A 80 0.94 19.71 8.96
N ILE A 81 0.75 20.67 8.07
CA ILE A 81 -0.56 21.02 7.54
C ILE A 81 -0.99 19.93 6.56
N SER A 82 -2.12 19.28 6.82
CA SER A 82 -2.65 18.15 6.03
C SER A 82 -3.84 18.57 5.14
N THR A 83 -3.83 19.81 4.63
CA THR A 83 -4.84 20.27 3.69
C THR A 83 -4.52 19.75 2.28
N PRO A 84 -5.52 19.24 1.54
CA PRO A 84 -5.32 18.87 0.14
C PRO A 84 -4.73 20.03 -0.68
N PRO A 85 -3.88 19.75 -1.68
CA PRO A 85 -3.40 20.76 -2.63
C PRO A 85 -4.55 21.56 -3.26
N ASP A 86 -4.37 22.86 -3.44
CA ASP A 86 -5.29 23.68 -4.23
C ASP A 86 -5.12 23.35 -5.71
N VAL A 87 -6.10 22.61 -6.24
CA VAL A 87 -6.11 22.13 -7.62
C VAL A 87 -5.98 23.30 -8.62
N ASN A 88 -6.73 24.39 -8.41
CA ASN A 88 -6.75 25.49 -9.38
C ASN A 88 -5.44 26.28 -9.37
N ALA A 89 -4.85 26.47 -8.19
CA ALA A 89 -3.55 27.11 -8.07
C ALA A 89 -2.47 26.30 -8.80
N PHE A 90 -2.38 24.99 -8.53
CA PHE A 90 -1.39 24.13 -9.16
C PHE A 90 -1.59 23.94 -10.67
N LEU A 91 -2.83 23.95 -11.17
CA LEU A 91 -3.09 23.98 -12.62
C LEU A 91 -2.60 25.29 -13.26
N GLY A 92 -2.81 26.43 -12.57
CA GLY A 92 -2.28 27.72 -13.02
C GLY A 92 -0.75 27.76 -13.04
N ASP A 93 -0.09 27.17 -12.05
CA ASP A 93 1.37 27.09 -11.99
C ASP A 93 1.94 26.14 -13.03
N ALA A 94 1.27 25.01 -13.30
CA ALA A 94 1.63 24.09 -14.36
C ALA A 94 1.62 24.77 -15.74
N ASP A 95 0.57 25.55 -16.06
CA ASP A 95 0.45 26.28 -17.33
C ASP A 95 1.58 27.32 -17.49
N LYS A 96 1.86 28.10 -16.45
CA LYS A 96 2.95 29.09 -16.45
C LYS A 96 4.31 28.43 -16.66
N ALA A 97 4.61 27.40 -15.87
CA ALA A 97 5.89 26.68 -15.94
C ALA A 97 6.09 26.01 -17.31
N PHE A 98 5.02 25.44 -17.88
CA PHE A 98 5.07 24.82 -19.21
C PHE A 98 5.40 25.86 -20.30
N LYS A 99 4.73 27.02 -20.27
CA LYS A 99 4.98 28.13 -21.21
C LYS A 99 6.38 28.72 -21.06
N ALA A 100 6.95 28.70 -19.86
CA ALA A 100 8.33 29.12 -19.58
C ALA A 100 9.39 28.08 -19.95
N GLY A 101 8.99 26.86 -20.36
CA GLY A 101 9.91 25.76 -20.66
C GLY A 101 10.50 25.08 -19.43
N THR A 102 10.01 25.38 -18.22
CA THR A 102 10.44 24.75 -16.96
C THR A 102 9.67 23.45 -16.71
N TYR A 103 9.90 22.45 -17.56
CA TYR A 103 9.10 21.21 -17.58
C TYR A 103 9.12 20.41 -16.26
N GLY A 104 10.20 20.52 -15.46
CA GLY A 104 10.25 19.90 -14.14
C GLY A 104 9.22 20.48 -13.16
N GLU A 105 9.09 21.81 -13.15
CA GLU A 105 8.10 22.53 -12.34
C GLU A 105 6.69 22.26 -12.85
N ALA A 106 6.50 22.28 -14.18
CA ALA A 106 5.22 21.95 -14.80
C ALA A 106 4.75 20.55 -14.40
N ARG A 107 5.66 19.56 -14.45
CA ARG A 107 5.36 18.18 -14.03
C ARG A 107 4.99 18.11 -12.55
N TYR A 108 5.76 18.74 -11.67
CA TYR A 108 5.47 18.75 -10.23
C TYR A 108 4.11 19.37 -9.94
N ALA A 109 3.80 20.52 -10.55
CA ALA A 109 2.52 21.20 -10.38
C ALA A 109 1.33 20.35 -10.85
N VAL A 110 1.45 19.66 -12.00
CA VAL A 110 0.44 18.70 -12.46
C VAL A 110 0.24 17.57 -11.45
N GLN A 111 1.31 17.03 -10.87
CA GLN A 111 1.21 15.98 -9.84
C GLN A 111 0.49 16.47 -8.58
N GLN A 112 0.76 17.70 -8.13
CA GLN A 112 0.07 18.29 -6.98
C GLN A 112 -1.41 18.55 -7.29
N ALA A 113 -1.74 19.04 -8.49
CA ALA A 113 -3.12 19.20 -8.92
C ALA A 113 -3.88 17.86 -8.94
N MET A 114 -3.26 16.80 -9.47
CA MET A 114 -3.83 15.46 -9.51
C MET A 114 -4.07 14.91 -8.09
N LEU A 115 -3.09 15.05 -7.19
CA LEU A 115 -3.23 14.70 -5.77
C LEU A 115 -4.43 15.44 -5.13
N GLY A 116 -4.56 16.75 -5.38
CA GLY A 116 -5.70 17.53 -4.89
C GLY A 116 -7.05 17.00 -5.38
N VAL A 117 -7.16 16.64 -6.67
CA VAL A 117 -8.37 16.06 -7.26
C VAL A 117 -8.69 14.71 -6.62
N GLU A 118 -7.71 13.83 -6.48
CA GLU A 118 -7.88 12.50 -5.88
C GLU A 118 -8.36 12.59 -4.42
N LEU A 119 -7.75 13.47 -3.62
CA LEU A 119 -8.17 13.69 -2.24
C LEU A 119 -9.59 14.27 -2.15
N GLN A 120 -9.98 15.17 -3.06
CA GLN A 120 -11.34 15.70 -3.12
C GLN A 120 -12.37 14.61 -3.49
N ILE A 121 -12.05 13.76 -4.47
CA ILE A 121 -12.89 12.61 -4.83
C ILE A 121 -13.01 11.66 -3.63
N GLY A 122 -11.88 11.33 -3.00
CA GLY A 122 -11.85 10.42 -1.86
C GLY A 122 -12.67 10.94 -0.68
N GLN A 123 -12.61 12.23 -0.36
CA GLN A 123 -13.46 12.82 0.68
C GLN A 123 -14.95 12.78 0.32
N LYS A 124 -15.32 12.96 -0.95
CA LYS A 124 -16.72 12.84 -1.39
C LYS A 124 -17.22 11.40 -1.25
N ILE A 125 -16.38 10.43 -1.64
CA ILE A 125 -16.69 9.00 -1.47
C ILE A 125 -16.84 8.67 0.01
N LEU A 126 -15.88 9.06 0.86
CA LEU A 126 -15.94 8.84 2.30
C LEU A 126 -17.24 9.41 2.90
N LYS A 127 -17.64 10.63 2.51
CA LYS A 127 -18.91 11.24 2.95
C LYS A 127 -20.16 10.52 2.44
N SER A 128 -20.08 9.84 1.29
CA SER A 128 -21.19 9.05 0.74
C SER A 128 -21.36 7.68 1.40
N LEU A 129 -20.33 7.17 2.08
CA LEU A 129 -20.45 5.93 2.83
C LEU A 129 -21.44 6.13 4.00
N PRO A 130 -22.24 5.11 4.37
CA PRO A 130 -23.21 5.22 5.47
C PRO A 130 -22.59 5.70 6.79
N GLU A 131 -23.42 6.25 7.68
CA GLU A 131 -23.01 6.55 9.06
C GLU A 131 -23.02 5.32 9.96
N SER A 132 -23.88 4.35 9.65
CA SER A 132 -23.92 3.04 10.30
C SER A 132 -24.27 1.93 9.31
N ILE A 133 -23.79 0.72 9.60
CA ILE A 133 -24.09 -0.50 8.82
C ILE A 133 -24.36 -1.63 9.80
N SER A 134 -25.51 -2.29 9.68
CA SER A 134 -25.89 -3.45 10.51
C SER A 134 -25.74 -3.22 12.02
N GLY A 135 -26.06 -2.00 12.49
CA GLY A 135 -25.94 -1.60 13.90
C GLY A 135 -24.54 -1.19 14.35
N LEU A 136 -23.52 -1.29 13.48
CA LEU A 136 -22.18 -0.78 13.72
C LEU A 136 -22.11 0.70 13.34
N ASN A 137 -21.57 1.54 14.21
CA ASN A 137 -21.38 2.97 13.92
C ASN A 137 -20.02 3.19 13.27
N LYS A 138 -19.91 4.21 12.41
CA LYS A 138 -18.60 4.62 11.88
C LYS A 138 -17.63 5.02 13.00
N ASP A 139 -16.37 4.67 12.84
CA ASP A 139 -15.27 5.14 13.67
C ASP A 139 -14.47 6.18 12.89
N GLU A 140 -14.72 7.46 13.18
CA GLU A 140 -14.05 8.59 12.53
C GLU A 140 -12.55 8.67 12.85
N SER A 141 -12.10 8.03 13.95
CA SER A 141 -10.70 8.12 14.40
C SER A 141 -9.71 7.39 13.48
N VAL A 142 -10.22 6.45 12.68
CA VAL A 142 -9.43 5.60 11.77
C VAL A 142 -9.81 5.81 10.29
N GLU A 143 -10.69 6.77 9.99
CA GLU A 143 -11.02 7.12 8.61
C GLU A 143 -9.80 7.67 7.88
N GLN A 144 -9.59 7.19 6.65
CA GLN A 144 -8.44 7.59 5.86
C GLN A 144 -8.82 7.83 4.40
N VAL A 145 -8.33 8.94 3.86
CA VAL A 145 -8.24 9.19 2.42
C VAL A 145 -6.77 9.41 2.11
N ALA A 146 -6.20 8.52 1.31
CA ALA A 146 -4.79 8.59 0.93
C ALA A 146 -4.67 8.43 -0.59
N SER A 147 -3.90 9.33 -1.21
CA SER A 147 -3.42 9.12 -2.57
C SER A 147 -1.95 8.74 -2.51
N SER A 148 -1.62 7.60 -3.11
CA SER A 148 -0.27 7.08 -3.18
C SER A 148 0.10 7.02 -4.66
N GLY A 149 0.79 8.04 -5.17
CA GLY A 149 1.33 8.04 -6.53
C GLY A 149 2.43 6.98 -6.78
N TRP A 150 2.69 6.11 -5.79
CA TRP A 150 3.73 5.09 -5.77
C TRP A 150 3.21 3.82 -5.08
N GLY A 151 3.04 2.74 -5.84
CA GLY A 151 2.70 1.40 -5.33
C GLY A 151 1.20 1.10 -5.23
N TRP A 152 0.80 -0.03 -5.83
CA TRP A 152 -0.44 -0.83 -5.68
C TRP A 152 -1.83 -0.18 -5.78
N ALA A 153 -2.07 1.10 -5.43
CA ALA A 153 -3.31 1.85 -5.64
C ALA A 153 -3.05 3.37 -5.69
N GLY A 154 -3.70 4.08 -6.62
CA GLY A 154 -3.58 5.54 -6.79
C GLY A 154 -4.34 6.33 -5.73
N LEU A 155 -5.57 5.92 -5.41
CA LEU A 155 -6.41 6.50 -4.35
C LEU A 155 -7.00 5.38 -3.50
N THR A 156 -6.87 5.50 -2.18
CA THR A 156 -7.45 4.60 -1.19
C THR A 156 -8.32 5.39 -0.22
N ILE A 157 -9.55 4.93 -0.02
CA ILE A 157 -10.48 5.43 0.99
C ILE A 157 -10.81 4.28 1.93
N MET A 158 -10.74 4.50 3.24
CA MET A 158 -11.06 3.49 4.25
C MET A 158 -11.99 4.09 5.31
N ARG A 159 -13.07 3.37 5.61
CA ARG A 159 -13.95 3.62 6.75
C ARG A 159 -14.12 2.33 7.54
N GLN A 160 -14.02 2.44 8.85
CA GLN A 160 -14.33 1.36 9.78
C GLN A 160 -15.69 1.60 10.43
N TYR A 161 -16.44 0.53 10.64
CA TYR A 161 -17.63 0.50 11.48
C TYR A 161 -17.41 -0.49 12.61
N THR A 162 -17.73 -0.13 13.84
CA THR A 162 -17.52 -0.99 15.00
C THR A 162 -18.58 -0.77 16.06
N ASP A 163 -18.76 -1.76 16.94
CA ASP A 163 -19.50 -1.65 18.19
C ASP A 163 -18.62 -1.19 19.37
N ASN A 164 -17.35 -0.85 19.11
CA ASN A 164 -16.30 -0.59 20.10
C ASN A 164 -15.99 -1.79 21.01
N SER A 165 -16.31 -3.00 20.54
CA SER A 165 -16.04 -4.25 21.24
C SER A 165 -15.34 -5.23 20.30
N GLU A 166 -16.05 -6.24 19.81
CA GLU A 166 -15.45 -7.35 19.06
C GLU A 166 -15.87 -7.34 17.59
N LYS A 167 -16.93 -6.63 17.22
CA LYS A 167 -17.46 -6.68 15.86
C LYS A 167 -17.02 -5.46 15.07
N GLU A 168 -16.41 -5.70 13.91
CA GLU A 168 -15.98 -4.63 13.01
C GLU A 168 -16.25 -4.96 11.55
N LEU A 169 -16.51 -3.91 10.77
CA LEU A 169 -16.57 -3.93 9.32
C LEU A 169 -15.66 -2.82 8.79
N ARG A 170 -14.64 -3.19 8.03
CA ARG A 170 -13.79 -2.24 7.28
C ARG A 170 -14.26 -2.19 5.84
N VAL A 171 -14.52 -1.00 5.33
CA VAL A 171 -14.87 -0.75 3.92
C VAL A 171 -13.75 0.05 3.30
N MET A 172 -13.09 -0.53 2.30
CA MET A 172 -11.98 0.07 1.57
C MET A 172 -12.33 0.20 0.08
N VAL A 173 -12.23 1.43 -0.44
CA VAL A 173 -12.28 1.72 -1.87
C VAL A 173 -10.87 1.97 -2.35
N ALA A 174 -10.43 1.26 -3.38
CA ALA A 174 -9.13 1.48 -4.01
C ALA A 174 -9.30 1.73 -5.51
N ASN A 175 -8.65 2.76 -6.04
CA ASN A 175 -8.56 3.07 -7.46
C ASN A 175 -7.13 2.85 -7.97
N ASN A 176 -6.99 2.55 -9.26
CA ASN A 176 -5.75 2.14 -9.91
C ASN A 176 -5.09 0.94 -9.20
N SER A 177 -5.90 -0.07 -8.88
CA SER A 177 -5.42 -1.21 -8.10
C SER A 177 -4.72 -2.27 -8.95
N VAL A 178 -3.47 -2.59 -8.62
CA VAL A 178 -2.72 -3.72 -9.21
C VAL A 178 -3.43 -5.05 -8.93
N MET A 179 -4.16 -5.15 -7.80
CA MET A 179 -4.89 -6.34 -7.39
C MET A 179 -6.08 -6.66 -8.32
N LEU A 180 -6.58 -5.70 -9.09
CA LEU A 180 -7.73 -5.91 -9.95
C LEU A 180 -7.47 -6.96 -11.04
N SER A 181 -6.23 -7.03 -11.54
CA SER A 181 -5.82 -8.08 -12.49
C SER A 181 -5.98 -9.49 -11.90
N ALA A 182 -5.56 -9.68 -10.65
CA ALA A 182 -5.68 -10.94 -9.94
C ALA A 182 -7.15 -11.30 -9.67
N VAL A 183 -7.96 -10.32 -9.23
CA VAL A 183 -9.39 -10.53 -8.99
C VAL A 183 -10.13 -10.87 -10.29
N ASN A 184 -9.81 -10.19 -11.39
CA ASN A 184 -10.41 -10.48 -12.69
C ASN A 184 -10.01 -11.86 -13.23
N MET A 185 -8.73 -12.24 -13.10
CA MET A 185 -8.27 -13.59 -13.43
C MET A 185 -9.03 -14.64 -12.60
N TYR A 186 -9.24 -14.36 -11.33
CA TYR A 186 -9.98 -15.25 -10.43
C TYR A 186 -11.46 -15.35 -10.78
N LEU A 187 -12.11 -14.25 -11.14
CA LEU A 187 -13.49 -14.25 -11.61
C LEU A 187 -13.63 -14.97 -12.95
N ALA A 188 -12.65 -14.85 -13.84
CA ALA A 188 -12.62 -15.52 -15.14
C ALA A 188 -12.40 -17.03 -15.01
N ASN A 189 -11.49 -17.46 -14.12
CA ASN A 189 -11.09 -18.86 -13.98
C ASN A 189 -11.83 -19.63 -12.88
N GLY A 190 -12.40 -18.93 -11.89
CA GLY A 190 -13.06 -19.53 -10.72
C GLY A 190 -14.38 -20.25 -11.00
N GLY A 191 -14.91 -20.12 -12.23
CA GLY A 191 -16.03 -20.94 -12.70
C GLY A 191 -15.66 -22.43 -12.87
N TYR A 192 -14.37 -22.77 -12.92
CA TYR A 192 -13.88 -24.15 -13.07
C TYR A 192 -13.39 -24.79 -11.76
N THR A 193 -13.33 -24.04 -10.66
CA THR A 193 -12.70 -24.49 -9.40
C THR A 193 -13.62 -24.49 -8.18
N GLN A 194 -14.94 -24.30 -8.36
CA GLN A 194 -15.90 -24.65 -7.31
C GLN A 194 -16.02 -26.16 -7.21
N THR A 195 -15.09 -26.79 -6.49
CA THR A 195 -15.14 -28.22 -6.21
C THR A 195 -16.06 -28.43 -5.02
N SER A 196 -16.92 -29.45 -5.09
CA SER A 196 -17.84 -29.82 -4.01
C SER A 196 -17.12 -30.52 -2.84
N GLY A 197 -15.89 -30.11 -2.51
CA GLY A 197 -15.03 -30.69 -1.48
C GLY A 197 -14.79 -29.73 -0.30
N GLU A 198 -14.62 -30.29 0.89
CA GLU A 198 -14.78 -29.67 2.22
C GLU A 198 -13.79 -28.54 2.61
N GLN A 199 -13.02 -27.97 1.67
CA GLN A 199 -11.98 -26.97 1.98
C GLN A 199 -12.01 -25.75 1.04
N GLN A 200 -13.14 -25.46 0.41
CA GLN A 200 -13.29 -24.22 -0.35
C GLN A 200 -13.71 -23.06 0.57
N ASN A 201 -12.73 -22.28 1.01
CA ASN A 201 -12.93 -21.12 1.90
C ASN A 201 -13.25 -19.82 1.13
N TRP A 202 -13.63 -19.93 -0.14
CA TRP A 202 -13.94 -18.79 -1.00
C TRP A 202 -14.96 -19.17 -2.07
N LYS A 203 -15.71 -18.21 -2.59
CA LYS A 203 -16.57 -18.42 -3.76
C LYS A 203 -16.88 -17.12 -4.50
N GLN A 204 -17.42 -17.26 -5.71
CA GLN A 204 -17.99 -16.14 -6.43
C GLN A 204 -19.40 -15.83 -5.90
N THR A 205 -19.73 -14.55 -5.78
CA THR A 205 -21.04 -14.08 -5.32
C THR A 205 -21.42 -12.77 -6.04
N ARG A 206 -22.51 -12.14 -5.62
CA ARG A 206 -22.90 -10.81 -6.10
C ARG A 206 -23.31 -9.88 -4.96
N VAL A 207 -22.90 -8.63 -5.04
CA VAL A 207 -23.33 -7.53 -4.15
C VAL A 207 -24.05 -6.51 -5.02
N LYS A 208 -25.34 -6.24 -4.78
CA LYS A 208 -26.15 -5.35 -5.63
C LYS A 208 -25.94 -5.58 -7.14
N GLY A 209 -25.97 -6.84 -7.57
CA GLY A 209 -25.78 -7.22 -8.99
C GLY A 209 -24.32 -7.21 -9.50
N HIS A 210 -23.38 -6.63 -8.76
CA HIS A 210 -21.95 -6.61 -9.10
C HIS A 210 -21.31 -7.95 -8.77
N ARG A 211 -20.49 -8.50 -9.69
CA ARG A 211 -19.72 -9.71 -9.43
C ARG A 211 -18.73 -9.46 -8.30
N ALA A 212 -18.62 -10.41 -7.40
CA ALA A 212 -17.75 -10.32 -6.25
C ALA A 212 -17.11 -11.67 -5.93
N VAL A 213 -16.04 -11.63 -5.17
CA VAL A 213 -15.41 -12.80 -4.55
C VAL A 213 -15.56 -12.64 -3.04
N ILE A 214 -16.11 -13.65 -2.38
CA ILE A 214 -16.09 -13.75 -0.93
C ILE A 214 -15.12 -14.83 -0.48
N GLU A 215 -14.32 -14.52 0.51
CA GLU A 215 -13.38 -15.40 1.20
C GLU A 215 -13.72 -15.40 2.69
N TYR A 216 -13.45 -16.51 3.36
CA TYR A 216 -13.59 -16.67 4.80
C TYR A 216 -12.32 -17.33 5.37
N ASP A 217 -11.90 -16.84 6.53
CA ASP A 217 -10.78 -17.35 7.30
C ASP A 217 -11.13 -17.27 8.79
N ASP A 218 -10.84 -18.32 9.55
CA ASP A 218 -11.23 -18.39 10.97
C ASP A 218 -10.53 -17.33 11.84
N ALA A 219 -9.35 -16.84 11.43
CA ALA A 219 -8.60 -15.85 12.19
C ALA A 219 -8.99 -14.40 11.84
N SER A 220 -9.39 -14.14 10.59
CA SER A 220 -9.62 -12.78 10.07
C SER A 220 -11.06 -12.51 9.62
N GLY A 221 -11.94 -13.51 9.63
CA GLY A 221 -13.35 -13.38 9.28
C GLY A 221 -13.61 -13.37 7.78
N TYR A 222 -14.58 -12.57 7.34
CA TYR A 222 -14.99 -12.49 5.94
C TYR A 222 -14.24 -11.39 5.20
N LYS A 223 -13.78 -11.69 3.99
CA LYS A 223 -13.28 -10.69 3.04
C LYS A 223 -14.07 -10.76 1.75
N LEU A 224 -14.69 -9.65 1.37
CA LEU A 224 -15.51 -9.55 0.16
C LEU A 224 -14.90 -8.51 -0.76
N THR A 225 -14.54 -8.92 -1.97
CA THR A 225 -13.92 -8.06 -2.98
C THR A 225 -14.84 -7.89 -4.18
N VAL A 226 -15.18 -6.64 -4.49
CA VAL A 226 -16.06 -6.26 -5.59
C VAL A 226 -15.27 -5.40 -6.58
N PRO A 227 -14.95 -5.93 -7.77
CA PRO A 227 -14.47 -5.13 -8.89
C PRO A 227 -15.49 -4.06 -9.30
N MET A 228 -15.02 -2.82 -9.38
CA MET A 228 -15.80 -1.66 -9.76
C MET A 228 -15.21 -1.08 -11.06
N GLY A 229 -15.39 -1.80 -12.17
CA GLY A 229 -14.90 -1.35 -13.49
C GLY A 229 -13.48 -1.81 -13.81
N GLN A 230 -12.69 -0.94 -14.45
CA GLN A 230 -11.40 -1.28 -15.04
C GLN A 230 -10.20 -0.99 -14.15
N SER A 231 -10.35 -0.13 -13.15
CA SER A 231 -9.23 0.27 -12.29
C SER A 231 -9.55 0.26 -10.80
N SER A 232 -10.81 0.07 -10.42
CA SER A 232 -11.26 0.20 -9.03
C SER A 232 -11.75 -1.09 -8.40
N LEU A 233 -11.58 -1.18 -7.09
CA LEU A 233 -12.02 -2.28 -6.22
C LEU A 233 -12.70 -1.71 -4.98
N LEU A 234 -13.70 -2.42 -4.49
CA LEU A 234 -14.31 -2.22 -3.19
C LEU A 234 -14.09 -3.50 -2.37
N VAL A 235 -13.43 -3.36 -1.23
CA VAL A 235 -13.10 -4.45 -0.33
C VAL A 235 -13.84 -4.23 0.99
N TYR A 236 -14.46 -5.29 1.48
CA TYR A 236 -15.06 -5.34 2.80
C TYR A 236 -14.32 -6.39 3.62
N GLU A 237 -13.91 -6.05 4.83
CA GLU A 237 -13.37 -6.99 5.81
C GLU A 237 -14.29 -6.97 7.02
N GLY A 238 -14.91 -8.12 7.32
CA GLY A 238 -15.88 -8.26 8.39
C GLY A 238 -15.39 -9.26 9.44
N VAL A 239 -15.16 -8.78 10.65
CA VAL A 239 -14.74 -9.59 11.81
C VAL A 239 -15.95 -9.85 12.70
N ASN A 240 -16.06 -11.08 13.22
CA ASN A 240 -17.16 -11.52 14.09
C ASN A 240 -18.57 -11.34 13.51
N PHE A 241 -18.69 -11.49 12.18
CA PHE A 241 -19.97 -11.72 11.51
C PHE A 241 -20.36 -13.20 11.66
N LYS A 242 -21.61 -13.46 12.08
CA LYS A 242 -22.09 -14.80 12.41
C LYS A 242 -22.08 -15.75 11.21
N ASN A 243 -22.35 -15.21 10.04
CA ASN A 243 -22.40 -15.97 8.79
C ASN A 243 -22.30 -15.05 7.58
N GLU A 244 -22.13 -15.67 6.40
CA GLU A 244 -22.09 -14.99 5.12
C GLU A 244 -23.32 -14.10 4.87
N GLN A 245 -24.53 -14.53 5.24
CA GLN A 245 -25.74 -13.76 4.98
C GLN A 245 -25.71 -12.41 5.71
N GLU A 246 -25.19 -12.39 6.94
CA GLU A 246 -25.02 -11.17 7.71
C GLU A 246 -23.98 -10.23 7.07
N MET A 247 -22.85 -10.80 6.61
CA MET A 247 -21.82 -10.05 5.89
C MET A 247 -22.36 -9.45 4.59
N MET A 248 -23.12 -10.22 3.82
CA MET A 248 -23.72 -9.76 2.56
C MET A 248 -24.78 -8.69 2.79
N THR A 249 -25.54 -8.78 3.89
CA THR A 249 -26.51 -7.74 4.28
C THR A 249 -25.80 -6.43 4.58
N ALA A 250 -24.69 -6.47 5.32
CA ALA A 250 -23.85 -5.29 5.58
C ALA A 250 -23.25 -4.70 4.29
N ALA A 251 -22.71 -5.55 3.41
CA ALA A 251 -22.13 -5.10 2.14
C ALA A 251 -23.14 -4.39 1.24
N ASN A 252 -24.40 -4.85 1.23
CA ASN A 252 -25.50 -4.24 0.48
C ASN A 252 -25.92 -2.85 1.02
N ALA A 253 -25.39 -2.36 2.14
CA ALA A 253 -25.65 -0.99 2.58
C ALA A 253 -24.91 0.06 1.72
N VAL A 254 -23.77 -0.29 1.13
CA VAL A 254 -22.90 0.64 0.39
C VAL A 254 -23.44 0.94 -1.01
N ASP A 255 -23.43 2.21 -1.43
CA ASP A 255 -23.80 2.65 -2.77
C ASP A 255 -22.65 2.46 -3.78
N ILE A 256 -22.55 1.24 -4.32
CA ILE A 256 -21.51 0.85 -5.28
C ILE A 256 -21.60 1.69 -6.56
N ASP A 257 -22.81 1.93 -7.07
CA ASP A 257 -23.01 2.68 -8.32
C ASP A 257 -22.66 4.16 -8.17
N GLY A 258 -23.00 4.76 -7.02
CA GLY A 258 -22.57 6.11 -6.67
C GLY A 258 -21.04 6.24 -6.60
N ILE A 259 -20.37 5.27 -5.99
CA ILE A 259 -18.89 5.22 -5.92
C ILE A 259 -18.29 5.10 -7.32
N LYS A 260 -18.78 4.15 -8.14
CA LYS A 260 -18.34 3.99 -9.54
C LYS A 260 -18.43 5.31 -10.32
N LYS A 261 -19.57 6.00 -10.20
CA LYS A 261 -19.80 7.28 -10.89
C LYS A 261 -18.81 8.36 -10.46
N MET A 262 -18.50 8.45 -9.16
CA MET A 262 -17.51 9.42 -8.65
C MET A 262 -16.09 9.11 -9.10
N LEU A 263 -15.74 7.83 -9.26
CA LEU A 263 -14.44 7.37 -9.75
C LEU A 263 -14.33 7.39 -11.29
N GLY A 264 -15.41 7.68 -12.01
CA GLY A 264 -15.42 7.66 -13.48
C GLY A 264 -15.37 6.26 -14.09
N GLU A 265 -15.74 5.24 -13.33
CA GLU A 265 -15.79 3.84 -13.79
C GLU A 265 -17.06 3.57 -14.62
N LYS A 266 -16.92 2.74 -15.66
CA LYS A 266 -18.02 2.28 -16.52
C LYS A 266 -18.48 0.90 -16.08
#